data_AF-A0A9D6YWH4-F1
#
_entry.id   AF-A0A9D6YWH4-F1
#
_cell.length_a   1.000
_cell.length_b   1.000
_cell.length_c   1.000
_cell.angle_alpha   90.00
_cell.angle_beta   90.00
_cell.angle_gamma   90.00
#
_symmetry.space_group_name_H-M   'P 1'
#
loop_
_entity.id
_entity.type
_entity.pdbx_description
1 polymer ?
#
loop_
_entity_poly.entity_id
_entity_poly.type
_entity_poly.pdbx_seq_one_letter_code
_entity_poly.pdbx_strand_id
1 'polypeptide(L)'
;MRKLLPTIAVLLTSAAAQADSRTQVFSDFVTPLPVQPGDTLIIGVVGGWERWDNPVRCVRRTAISIKRRGLPGVHVETVENHKLHLALELVRRAFDRNGDGRLSKDEAARARVAVFGQSLGGRAAVWLCRDLAAMGVPVPIAVVVDAYGRDSYRIPSNVAQAANFYQRDHLLIKGVPRIVAEDPVRTEILGNWRVMCRGRKIDTLDDSLIHRLFMGAHTLLEYDMQLWDRVERLIVRSVTSESGARD
;
A
#
# COMPACT_ATOMS: atom_id res chain seq x y z
N MET A 1 53.72 -33.73 19.09
CA MET A 1 52.33 -34.19 18.78
C MET A 1 51.48 -32.97 18.46
N ARG A 2 51.23 -32.71 17.16
CA ARG A 2 50.47 -31.57 16.64
C ARG A 2 48.98 -31.94 16.62
N LYS A 3 48.12 -31.17 17.30
CA LYS A 3 46.66 -31.32 17.25
C LYS A 3 46.15 -30.64 15.96
N LEU A 4 45.57 -31.43 15.04
CA LEU A 4 44.75 -30.91 13.94
C LEU A 4 43.34 -30.64 14.47
N LEU A 5 42.85 -29.40 14.31
CA LEU A 5 41.43 -29.07 14.40
C LEU A 5 40.82 -29.16 12.99
N PRO A 6 39.62 -29.73 12.81
CA PRO A 6 38.99 -29.80 11.51
C PRO A 6 38.33 -28.45 11.20
N THR A 7 38.66 -27.87 10.05
CA THR A 7 37.98 -26.72 9.47
C THR A 7 36.60 -27.16 8.97
N ILE A 8 35.53 -26.80 9.69
CA ILE A 8 34.17 -26.96 9.19
C ILE A 8 33.92 -25.84 8.17
N ALA A 9 34.00 -26.17 6.89
CA ALA A 9 33.55 -25.32 5.81
C ALA A 9 32.01 -25.28 5.83
N VAL A 10 31.45 -24.16 6.28
CA VAL A 10 30.01 -23.89 6.13
C VAL A 10 29.75 -23.53 4.68
N LEU A 11 29.29 -24.50 3.90
CA LEU A 11 28.66 -24.25 2.61
C LEU A 11 27.33 -23.52 2.87
N LEU A 12 27.33 -22.20 2.66
CA LEU A 12 26.13 -21.40 2.46
C LEU A 12 25.50 -21.81 1.12
N THR A 13 24.80 -22.93 1.09
CA THR A 13 23.88 -23.23 -0.01
C THR A 13 22.67 -22.33 0.17
N SER A 14 22.66 -21.25 -0.61
CA SER A 14 21.51 -20.39 -0.85
C SER A 14 20.34 -21.22 -1.37
N ALA A 15 19.50 -21.69 -0.46
CA ALA A 15 18.12 -22.01 -0.78
C ALA A 15 17.39 -20.68 -1.02
N ALA A 16 17.72 -20.03 -2.14
CA ALA A 16 16.80 -19.16 -2.82
C ALA A 16 15.64 -20.07 -3.24
N ALA A 17 14.66 -20.21 -2.34
CA ALA A 17 13.34 -20.67 -2.72
C ALA A 17 12.96 -19.87 -3.96
N GLN A 18 12.58 -20.60 -5.01
CA GLN A 18 12.22 -20.08 -6.32
C GLN A 18 11.02 -19.12 -6.20
N ALA A 19 11.28 -17.91 -5.72
CA ALA A 19 10.42 -16.77 -5.95
C ALA A 19 10.60 -16.46 -7.43
N ASP A 20 9.55 -16.70 -8.21
CA ASP A 20 9.50 -16.32 -9.61
C ASP A 20 10.02 -14.87 -9.74
N SER A 21 11.18 -14.70 -10.38
CA SER A 21 12.05 -13.53 -10.28
C SER A 21 11.59 -12.37 -11.19
N ARG A 22 10.29 -12.26 -11.44
CA ARG A 22 9.75 -11.20 -12.29
C ARG A 22 9.79 -9.90 -11.52
N THR A 23 10.67 -8.99 -11.91
CA THR A 23 10.67 -7.61 -11.40
C THR A 23 9.45 -6.87 -11.95
N GLN A 24 8.77 -6.05 -11.15
CA GLN A 24 7.65 -5.25 -11.66
C GLN A 24 8.15 -4.30 -12.75
N VAL A 25 7.42 -4.27 -13.87
CA VAL A 25 7.61 -3.35 -14.99
C VAL A 25 6.30 -2.61 -15.28
N PHE A 26 6.40 -1.51 -16.03
CA PHE A 26 5.24 -0.67 -16.32
C PHE A 26 4.09 -1.43 -17.02
N SER A 27 4.42 -2.35 -17.94
CA SER A 27 3.45 -3.15 -18.69
C SER A 27 2.68 -4.17 -17.84
N ASP A 28 2.98 -4.29 -16.55
CA ASP A 28 2.21 -5.15 -15.63
C ASP A 28 0.90 -4.49 -15.16
N PHE A 29 0.75 -3.18 -15.35
CA PHE A 29 -0.52 -2.49 -15.11
C PHE A 29 -1.51 -2.77 -16.24
N VAL A 30 -2.80 -2.85 -15.89
CA VAL A 30 -3.89 -3.13 -16.83
C VAL A 30 -4.88 -1.97 -16.96
N THR A 31 -4.67 -0.90 -16.21
CA THR A 31 -5.44 0.35 -16.28
C THR A 31 -5.35 0.94 -17.70
N PRO A 32 -6.48 1.36 -18.29
CA PRO A 32 -6.47 2.00 -19.61
C PRO A 32 -5.73 3.34 -19.55
N LEU A 33 -4.98 3.66 -20.61
CA LEU A 33 -4.17 4.87 -20.71
C LEU A 33 -4.57 5.63 -21.99
N PRO A 34 -5.22 6.81 -21.89
CA PRO A 34 -5.72 7.43 -20.66
C PRO A 34 -7.00 6.76 -20.12
N VAL A 35 -7.33 7.05 -18.86
CA VAL A 35 -8.64 6.71 -18.27
C VAL A 35 -9.71 7.71 -18.71
N GLN A 36 -10.99 7.37 -18.52
CA GLN A 36 -12.09 8.27 -18.89
C GLN A 36 -12.21 9.44 -17.89
N PRO A 37 -12.75 10.61 -18.32
CA PRO A 37 -13.01 11.71 -17.41
C PRO A 37 -13.91 11.29 -16.24
N GLY A 38 -13.46 11.55 -15.01
CA GLY A 38 -14.19 11.18 -13.79
C GLY A 38 -13.78 9.84 -13.19
N ASP A 39 -13.04 9.02 -13.94
CA ASP A 39 -12.49 7.76 -13.45
C ASP A 39 -11.55 7.98 -12.27
N THR A 40 -11.49 6.97 -11.40
CA THR A 40 -10.63 6.95 -10.21
C THR A 40 -9.66 5.78 -10.30
N LEU A 41 -8.40 6.05 -10.00
CA LEU A 41 -7.36 5.03 -9.87
C LEU A 41 -7.09 4.74 -8.40
N ILE A 42 -7.21 3.48 -8.00
CA ILE A 42 -6.86 3.00 -6.66
C ILE A 42 -5.50 2.29 -6.75
N ILE A 43 -4.53 2.72 -5.95
CA ILE A 43 -3.18 2.15 -5.91
C ILE A 43 -2.91 1.54 -4.53
N GLY A 44 -2.75 0.21 -4.51
CA GLY A 44 -2.29 -0.55 -3.35
C GLY A 44 -0.77 -0.71 -3.35
N VAL A 45 -0.08 -0.26 -2.31
CA VAL A 45 1.38 -0.38 -2.18
C VAL A 45 1.72 -1.55 -1.27
N VAL A 46 2.32 -2.62 -1.84
CA VAL A 46 2.69 -3.83 -1.08
C VAL A 46 3.92 -3.57 -0.20
N GLY A 47 4.01 -4.28 0.94
CA GLY A 47 5.10 -4.13 1.91
C GLY A 47 6.26 -5.08 1.67
N GLY A 48 7.32 -4.98 2.50
CA GLY A 48 8.47 -5.89 2.43
C GLY A 48 9.16 -5.88 1.06
N TRP A 49 9.69 -7.04 0.66
CA TRP A 49 10.09 -7.37 -0.72
C TRP A 49 9.06 -8.28 -1.39
N GLU A 50 7.77 -7.99 -1.14
CA GLU A 50 6.67 -8.72 -1.74
C GLU A 50 6.44 -8.28 -3.18
N ARG A 51 6.04 -9.26 -4.01
CA ARG A 51 5.61 -9.02 -5.37
C ARG A 51 4.25 -8.33 -5.40
N TRP A 52 4.07 -7.40 -6.33
CA TRP A 52 2.82 -6.67 -6.56
C TRP A 52 1.63 -7.58 -6.89
N ASP A 53 1.87 -8.74 -7.50
CA ASP A 53 0.84 -9.63 -8.04
C ASP A 53 0.49 -10.82 -7.12
N ASN A 54 1.18 -10.98 -5.99
CA ASN A 54 0.98 -12.13 -5.11
C ASN A 54 -0.43 -12.11 -4.46
N PRO A 55 -1.35 -13.01 -4.83
CA PRO A 55 -2.75 -12.95 -4.41
C PRO A 55 -2.97 -13.32 -2.94
N VAL A 56 -1.98 -13.94 -2.29
CA VAL A 56 -2.05 -14.30 -0.87
C VAL A 56 -1.85 -13.06 0.00
N ARG A 57 -1.12 -12.06 -0.49
CA ARG A 57 -0.80 -10.84 0.26
C ARG A 57 -1.99 -9.93 0.40
N CYS A 58 -2.18 -9.39 1.60
CA CYS A 58 -3.36 -8.63 1.98
C CYS A 58 -3.68 -7.45 1.04
N VAL A 59 -2.69 -6.62 0.70
CA VAL A 59 -2.86 -5.47 -0.20
C VAL A 59 -3.37 -5.91 -1.56
N ARG A 60 -2.79 -6.97 -2.14
CA ARG A 60 -3.21 -7.51 -3.43
C ARG A 60 -4.57 -8.19 -3.35
N ARG A 61 -4.84 -8.95 -2.28
CA ARG A 61 -6.14 -9.55 -2.01
C ARG A 61 -7.26 -8.50 -1.93
N THR A 62 -7.02 -7.39 -1.23
CA THR A 62 -7.95 -6.25 -1.16
C THR A 62 -8.11 -5.57 -2.52
N ALA A 63 -7.02 -5.36 -3.27
CA ALA A 63 -7.11 -4.81 -4.63
C ALA A 63 -7.96 -5.70 -5.57
N ILE A 64 -7.78 -7.02 -5.50
CA ILE A 64 -8.59 -8.00 -6.24
C ILE A 64 -10.06 -7.94 -5.78
N SER A 65 -10.31 -7.87 -4.47
CA SER A 65 -11.65 -7.74 -3.90
C SER A 65 -12.38 -6.50 -4.42
N ILE A 66 -11.73 -5.32 -4.39
CA ILE A 66 -12.29 -4.08 -4.93
C ILE A 66 -12.54 -4.21 -6.44
N LYS A 67 -11.60 -4.76 -7.20
CA LYS A 67 -11.75 -4.95 -8.66
C LYS A 67 -12.94 -5.86 -8.99
N ARG A 68 -13.18 -6.91 -8.20
CA ARG A 68 -14.32 -7.83 -8.37
C ARG A 68 -15.69 -7.20 -8.13
N ARG A 69 -15.76 -6.05 -7.45
CA ARG A 69 -17.01 -5.31 -7.28
C ARG A 69 -17.53 -4.69 -8.58
N GLY A 70 -16.68 -4.54 -9.60
CA GLY A 70 -17.10 -3.98 -10.89
C GLY A 70 -17.63 -2.55 -10.79
N LEU A 71 -17.04 -1.73 -9.91
CA LEU A 71 -17.45 -0.34 -9.73
C LEU A 71 -17.18 0.47 -11.01
N PRO A 72 -18.19 1.14 -11.61
CA PRO A 72 -18.00 1.93 -12.82
C PRO A 72 -16.93 3.01 -12.64
N GLY A 73 -16.04 3.15 -13.62
CA GLY A 73 -14.98 4.16 -13.61
C GLY A 73 -13.92 3.99 -12.52
N VAL A 74 -13.85 2.82 -11.87
CA VAL A 74 -12.83 2.55 -10.84
C VAL A 74 -11.81 1.55 -11.36
N HIS A 75 -10.56 1.99 -11.45
CA HIS A 75 -9.42 1.16 -11.81
C HIS A 75 -8.61 0.84 -10.55
N VAL A 76 -8.05 -0.37 -10.47
CA VAL A 76 -7.33 -0.83 -9.27
C VAL A 76 -6.03 -1.51 -9.66
N GLU A 77 -4.93 -1.00 -9.13
CA GLU A 77 -3.58 -1.52 -9.36
C GLU A 77 -2.82 -1.73 -8.05
N THR A 78 -1.78 -2.54 -8.13
CA THR A 78 -0.82 -2.74 -7.04
C THR A 78 0.59 -2.45 -7.49
N VAL A 79 1.41 -1.89 -6.61
CA VAL A 79 2.80 -1.53 -6.86
C VAL A 79 3.69 -1.96 -5.71
N GLU A 80 4.90 -2.40 -6.02
CA GLU A 80 5.94 -2.64 -5.02
C GLU A 80 6.39 -1.33 -4.37
N ASN A 81 6.59 -1.34 -3.05
CA ASN A 81 7.06 -0.18 -2.27
C ASN A 81 8.35 0.49 -2.78
N HIS A 82 9.21 -0.24 -3.49
CA HIS A 82 10.46 0.25 -4.04
C HIS A 82 10.35 0.62 -5.53
N LYS A 83 9.14 0.54 -6.09
CA LYS A 83 8.82 0.85 -7.49
C LYS A 83 7.80 1.99 -7.61
N LEU A 84 7.77 2.91 -6.64
CA LEU A 84 6.83 4.06 -6.66
C LEU A 84 6.92 4.91 -7.94
N HIS A 85 8.10 4.96 -8.59
CA HIS A 85 8.24 5.60 -9.90
C HIS A 85 7.30 5.02 -10.95
N LEU A 86 7.00 3.71 -10.92
CA LEU A 86 6.03 3.08 -11.81
C LEU A 86 4.61 3.57 -11.51
N ALA A 87 4.25 3.76 -10.24
CA ALA A 87 2.94 4.31 -9.86
C ALA A 87 2.80 5.77 -10.28
N LEU A 88 3.85 6.58 -10.15
CA LEU A 88 3.85 7.97 -10.63
C LEU A 88 3.73 8.04 -12.15
N GLU A 89 4.45 7.16 -12.85
CA GLU A 89 4.31 7.02 -14.30
C GLU A 89 2.90 6.59 -14.70
N LEU A 90 2.31 5.65 -13.97
CA LEU A 90 0.94 5.18 -14.20
C LEU A 90 -0.04 6.33 -14.04
N VAL A 91 0.04 7.09 -12.94
CA VAL A 91 -0.82 8.26 -12.71
C VAL A 91 -0.65 9.30 -13.82
N ARG A 92 0.59 9.61 -14.21
CA ARG A 92 0.85 10.54 -15.31
C ARG A 92 0.16 10.08 -16.59
N ARG A 93 0.41 8.84 -17.03
CA ARG A 93 -0.14 8.32 -18.30
C ARG A 93 -1.65 8.07 -18.24
N ALA A 94 -2.20 7.75 -17.07
CA ALA A 94 -3.62 7.53 -16.90
C ALA A 94 -4.41 8.83 -17.06
N PHE A 95 -3.89 9.96 -16.54
CA PHE A 95 -4.61 11.24 -16.54
C PHE A 95 -4.11 12.26 -17.57
N ASP A 96 -3.09 11.92 -18.36
CA ASP A 96 -2.64 12.63 -19.57
C ASP A 96 -3.64 12.39 -20.71
N ARG A 97 -4.71 13.20 -20.73
CA ARG A 97 -5.85 13.02 -21.64
C ARG A 97 -5.60 13.63 -23.00
N ASN A 98 -4.72 14.63 -23.07
CA ASN A 98 -4.32 15.23 -24.35
C ASN A 98 -3.16 14.47 -25.04
N GLY A 99 -2.53 13.52 -24.35
CA GLY A 99 -1.48 12.65 -24.88
C GLY A 99 -0.15 13.36 -25.11
N ASP A 100 0.10 14.48 -24.44
CA ASP A 100 1.31 15.29 -24.61
C ASP A 100 2.51 14.78 -23.79
N GLY A 101 2.29 13.72 -23.01
CA GLY A 101 3.30 13.09 -22.16
C GLY A 101 3.45 13.74 -20.80
N ARG A 102 2.62 14.73 -20.43
CA ARG A 102 2.69 15.45 -19.16
C ARG A 102 1.31 15.53 -18.53
N LEU A 103 1.27 15.92 -17.25
CA LEU A 103 0.03 16.34 -16.62
C LEU A 103 0.01 17.86 -16.60
N SER A 104 -0.92 18.45 -17.34
CA SER A 104 -1.29 19.85 -17.16
C SER A 104 -1.87 20.07 -15.77
N LYS A 105 -1.90 21.33 -15.31
CA LYS A 105 -2.52 21.68 -14.01
C LYS A 105 -3.99 21.24 -13.93
N ASP A 106 -4.71 21.36 -15.04
CA ASP A 106 -6.13 21.00 -15.10
C ASP A 106 -6.34 19.48 -15.11
N GLU A 107 -5.46 18.72 -15.76
CA GLU A 107 -5.49 17.25 -15.69
C GLU A 107 -5.13 16.75 -14.30
N ALA A 108 -4.07 17.28 -13.70
CA ALA A 108 -3.66 16.93 -12.35
C ALA A 108 -4.76 17.25 -11.33
N ALA A 109 -5.36 18.44 -11.38
CA ALA A 109 -6.41 18.84 -10.45
C ALA A 109 -7.71 18.01 -10.61
N ARG A 110 -7.93 17.40 -11.78
CA ARG A 110 -9.09 16.54 -12.06
C ARG A 110 -8.80 15.05 -11.89
N ALA A 111 -7.54 14.66 -11.76
CA ALA A 111 -7.14 13.30 -11.47
C ALA A 111 -7.68 12.87 -10.09
N ARG A 112 -8.03 11.59 -9.95
CA ARG A 112 -8.53 11.04 -8.69
C ARG A 112 -7.75 9.77 -8.37
N VAL A 113 -6.88 9.84 -7.36
CA VAL A 113 -6.02 8.73 -6.98
C VAL A 113 -6.23 8.38 -5.52
N ALA A 114 -6.79 7.21 -5.23
CA ALA A 114 -6.85 6.69 -3.86
C ALA A 114 -5.65 5.79 -3.58
N VAL A 115 -5.08 5.88 -2.38
CA VAL A 115 -3.85 5.15 -2.04
C VAL A 115 -4.05 4.35 -0.77
N PHE A 116 -3.55 3.12 -0.74
CA PHE A 116 -3.47 2.36 0.50
C PHE A 116 -2.22 1.49 0.54
N GLY A 117 -1.78 1.09 1.73
CA GLY A 117 -0.63 0.21 1.86
C GLY A 117 -0.44 -0.31 3.26
N GLN A 118 0.33 -1.40 3.36
CA GLN A 118 0.64 -2.04 4.64
C GLN A 118 2.14 -2.10 4.89
N SER A 119 2.58 -2.02 6.16
CA SER A 119 4.00 -2.13 6.52
C SER A 119 4.88 -1.06 5.87
N LEU A 120 6.03 -1.45 5.31
CA LEU A 120 6.85 -0.61 4.43
C LEU A 120 6.06 -0.05 3.24
N GLY A 121 5.04 -0.76 2.77
CA GLY A 121 4.10 -0.29 1.75
C GLY A 121 3.19 0.82 2.27
N GLY A 122 2.78 0.78 3.53
CA GLY A 122 2.04 1.88 4.17
C GLY A 122 2.88 3.15 4.32
N ARG A 123 4.18 3.01 4.61
CA ARG A 123 5.12 4.15 4.57
C ARG A 123 5.29 4.69 3.14
N ALA A 124 5.47 3.78 2.18
CA ALA A 124 5.61 4.13 0.78
C ALA A 124 4.32 4.76 0.20
N ALA A 125 3.13 4.38 0.69
CA ALA A 125 1.86 5.04 0.35
C ALA A 125 1.85 6.52 0.77
N VAL A 126 2.39 6.85 1.95
CA VAL A 126 2.51 8.25 2.38
C VAL A 126 3.53 9.01 1.52
N TRP A 127 4.62 8.38 1.09
CA TRP A 127 5.55 8.97 0.14
C TRP A 127 4.92 9.19 -1.23
N LEU A 128 4.17 8.22 -1.75
CA LEU A 128 3.41 8.36 -2.97
C LEU A 128 2.44 9.55 -2.89
N CYS A 129 1.73 9.73 -1.76
CA CYS A 129 0.86 10.89 -1.57
C CYS A 129 1.62 12.23 -1.66
N ARG A 130 2.88 12.30 -1.17
CA ARG A 130 3.74 13.49 -1.30
C ARG A 130 4.14 13.75 -2.73
N ASP A 131 4.54 12.71 -3.45
CA ASP A 131 4.92 12.82 -4.85
C ASP A 131 3.72 13.26 -5.71
N LEU A 132 2.52 12.73 -5.41
CA LEU A 132 1.27 13.18 -6.01
C LEU A 132 0.96 14.64 -5.67
N ALA A 133 1.26 15.09 -4.45
CA ALA A 133 1.09 16.49 -4.06
C ALA A 133 1.98 17.41 -4.90
N ALA A 134 3.23 17.01 -5.14
CA ALA A 134 4.17 17.73 -6.01
C ALA A 134 3.69 17.78 -7.47
N MET A 135 2.91 16.78 -7.91
CA MET A 135 2.26 16.75 -9.22
C MET A 135 0.94 17.52 -9.26
N GLY A 136 0.44 18.03 -8.13
CA GLY A 136 -0.87 18.70 -8.04
C GLY A 136 -2.07 17.74 -8.10
N VAL A 137 -1.85 16.45 -7.89
CA VAL A 137 -2.89 15.41 -7.95
C VAL A 137 -3.58 15.28 -6.57
N PRO A 138 -4.91 15.44 -6.49
CA PRO A 138 -5.64 15.22 -5.24
C PRO A 138 -5.81 13.73 -4.95
N VAL A 139 -5.80 13.41 -3.65
CA VAL A 139 -5.95 12.05 -3.13
C VAL A 139 -7.21 12.01 -2.26
N PRO A 140 -8.33 11.44 -2.74
CA PRO A 140 -9.58 11.41 -1.97
C PRO A 140 -9.42 10.66 -0.65
N ILE A 141 -8.63 9.59 -0.64
CA ILE A 141 -8.34 8.83 0.57
C ILE A 141 -6.96 8.18 0.57
N ALA A 142 -6.29 8.23 1.74
CA ALA A 142 -5.10 7.45 2.04
C ALA A 142 -5.33 6.53 3.25
N VAL A 143 -5.16 5.21 3.08
CA VAL A 143 -5.27 4.25 4.19
C VAL A 143 -3.94 3.58 4.48
N VAL A 144 -3.46 3.76 5.70
CA VAL A 144 -2.16 3.25 6.17
C VAL A 144 -2.40 2.13 7.18
N VAL A 145 -1.84 0.95 6.91
CA VAL A 145 -1.98 -0.23 7.78
C VAL A 145 -0.61 -0.67 8.30
N ASP A 146 -0.44 -0.66 9.61
CA ASP A 146 0.77 -1.06 10.34
C ASP A 146 2.08 -0.53 9.74
N ALA A 147 2.08 0.72 9.27
CA ALA A 147 3.27 1.28 8.68
C ALA A 147 4.38 1.42 9.72
N TYR A 148 5.60 1.06 9.35
CA TYR A 148 6.72 1.00 10.29
C TYR A 148 7.20 2.40 10.71
N GLY A 149 7.18 2.72 12.00
CA GLY A 149 7.73 3.98 12.49
C GLY A 149 7.50 4.20 13.98
N ARG A 150 8.43 4.93 14.60
CA ARG A 150 8.35 5.28 16.03
C ARG A 150 7.48 6.51 16.25
N ASP A 151 7.58 7.48 15.35
CA ASP A 151 6.93 8.79 15.43
C ASP A 151 5.71 8.89 14.53
N SER A 152 5.05 10.05 14.58
CA SER A 152 3.88 10.31 13.75
C SER A 152 4.25 10.54 12.29
N TYR A 153 3.40 10.09 11.38
CA TYR A 153 3.49 10.46 9.97
C TYR A 153 2.65 11.68 9.68
N ARG A 154 3.23 12.63 8.95
CA ARG A 154 2.50 13.76 8.38
C ARG A 154 1.85 13.34 7.07
N ILE A 155 0.55 13.58 6.94
CA ILE A 155 -0.24 13.33 5.74
C ILE A 155 -0.34 14.63 4.93
N PRO A 156 0.06 14.62 3.64
CA PRO A 156 0.06 15.80 2.81
C PRO A 156 -1.33 16.40 2.58
N SER A 157 -1.39 17.72 2.37
CA SER A 157 -2.65 18.48 2.26
C SER A 157 -3.45 18.25 0.97
N ASN A 158 -2.90 17.50 0.00
CA ASN A 158 -3.66 17.01 -1.16
C ASN A 158 -4.50 15.76 -0.82
N VAL A 159 -4.31 15.17 0.36
CA VAL A 159 -5.12 14.04 0.85
C VAL A 159 -6.36 14.59 1.56
N ALA A 160 -7.56 14.29 1.06
CA ALA A 160 -8.80 14.76 1.66
C ALA A 160 -9.13 14.00 2.96
N GLN A 161 -9.02 12.67 2.93
CA GLN A 161 -9.28 11.83 4.10
C GLN A 161 -8.14 10.84 4.34
N ALA A 162 -7.78 10.59 5.59
CA ALA A 162 -6.77 9.58 5.92
C ALA A 162 -7.13 8.72 7.12
N ALA A 163 -6.75 7.45 7.06
CA ALA A 163 -7.00 6.45 8.09
C ALA A 163 -5.72 5.70 8.44
N ASN A 164 -5.51 5.42 9.73
CA ASN A 164 -4.39 4.63 10.21
C ASN A 164 -4.86 3.49 11.11
N PHE A 165 -4.39 2.28 10.82
CA PHE A 165 -4.54 1.10 11.64
C PHE A 165 -3.16 0.62 12.05
N TYR A 166 -2.89 0.37 13.32
CA TYR A 166 -1.52 0.04 13.77
C TYR A 166 -1.51 -0.97 14.91
N GLN A 167 -0.47 -1.79 15.00
CA GLN A 167 -0.18 -2.57 16.22
C GLN A 167 1.09 -2.06 16.91
N ARG A 168 1.20 -2.33 18.21
CA ARG A 168 2.42 -2.09 19.01
C ARG A 168 2.80 -3.30 19.85
N ASP A 169 2.27 -4.46 19.48
CA ASP A 169 2.35 -5.67 20.27
C ASP A 169 3.65 -6.44 19.99
N HIS A 170 4.35 -6.11 18.89
CA HIS A 170 5.67 -6.63 18.59
C HIS A 170 6.79 -5.79 19.24
N LEU A 171 7.86 -6.47 19.69
CA LEU A 171 8.99 -5.83 20.36
C LEU A 171 9.80 -4.93 19.41
N LEU A 172 10.01 -5.39 18.17
CA LEU A 172 10.89 -4.74 17.19
C LEU A 172 10.14 -3.96 16.09
N ILE A 173 8.93 -4.39 15.73
CA ILE A 173 8.15 -3.82 14.61
C ILE A 173 6.91 -3.16 15.17
N LYS A 174 6.98 -1.84 15.33
CA LYS A 174 5.85 -1.06 15.84
C LYS A 174 5.27 -0.26 14.71
N GLY A 175 3.96 -0.38 14.53
CA GLY A 175 3.20 0.50 13.69
C GLY A 175 3.27 1.93 14.21
N VAL A 176 3.28 2.86 13.28
CA VAL A 176 3.15 4.30 13.54
C VAL A 176 1.88 4.53 14.34
N PRO A 177 1.97 5.05 15.57
CA PRO A 177 0.82 5.15 16.44
C PRO A 177 -0.16 6.24 15.99
N ARG A 178 0.30 7.16 15.14
CA ARG A 178 -0.46 8.33 14.74
C ARG A 178 -0.06 8.83 13.35
N ILE A 179 -1.06 9.04 12.50
CA ILE A 179 -0.98 9.95 11.37
C ILE A 179 -1.59 11.30 11.78
N VAL A 180 -0.99 12.38 11.29
CA VAL A 180 -1.45 13.76 11.52
C VAL A 180 -1.52 14.50 10.18
N ALA A 181 -2.52 15.35 10.00
CA ALA A 181 -2.61 16.21 8.83
C ALA A 181 -1.46 17.23 8.82
N GLU A 182 -0.88 17.50 7.64
CA GLU A 182 -0.03 18.69 7.44
C GLU A 182 -0.87 19.96 7.52
N ASP A 183 -2.09 19.92 6.98
CA ASP A 183 -3.09 20.98 7.05
C ASP A 183 -4.44 20.38 7.46
N PRO A 184 -4.90 20.59 8.71
CA PRO A 184 -6.15 20.02 9.22
C PRO A 184 -7.42 20.65 8.61
N VAL A 185 -7.29 21.77 7.89
CA VAL A 185 -8.43 22.37 7.16
C VAL A 185 -8.67 21.60 5.85
N ARG A 186 -7.61 21.02 5.28
CA ARG A 186 -7.66 20.31 3.98
C ARG A 186 -7.70 18.80 4.11
N THR A 187 -7.22 18.26 5.23
CA THR A 187 -7.10 16.82 5.46
C THR A 187 -7.80 16.40 6.75
N GLU A 188 -8.83 15.57 6.60
CA GLU A 188 -9.52 14.92 7.71
C GLU A 188 -8.82 13.61 8.08
N ILE A 189 -8.36 13.49 9.33
CA ILE A 189 -7.89 12.20 9.87
C ILE A 189 -9.10 11.45 10.44
N LEU A 190 -9.60 10.47 9.69
CA LEU A 190 -10.75 9.63 10.07
C LEU A 190 -10.50 8.86 11.36
N GLY A 191 -9.24 8.51 11.63
CA GLY A 191 -8.85 7.93 12.90
C GLY A 191 -7.49 7.24 12.90
N ASN A 192 -7.04 6.97 14.13
CA ASN A 192 -5.83 6.22 14.44
C ASN A 192 -6.22 5.05 15.35
N TRP A 193 -6.51 3.90 14.75
CA TRP A 193 -7.03 2.74 15.47
C TRP A 193 -5.92 1.75 15.79
N ARG A 194 -5.73 1.49 17.08
CA ARG A 194 -4.84 0.42 17.53
C ARG A 194 -5.54 -0.93 17.33
N VAL A 195 -4.90 -1.84 16.61
CA VAL A 195 -5.33 -3.23 16.42
C VAL A 195 -4.59 -4.10 17.43
N MET A 196 -5.34 -4.74 18.33
CA MET A 196 -4.77 -5.66 19.31
C MET A 196 -4.58 -7.04 18.67
N CYS A 197 -3.36 -7.55 18.71
CA CYS A 197 -2.97 -8.84 18.13
C CYS A 197 -2.79 -9.92 19.20
N ARG A 198 -2.57 -9.50 20.45
CA ARG A 198 -2.29 -10.38 21.59
C ARG A 198 -3.42 -11.41 21.78
N GLY A 199 -3.06 -12.70 21.78
CA GLY A 199 -3.97 -13.82 21.98
C GLY A 199 -4.57 -14.43 20.71
N ARG A 200 -4.35 -13.84 19.53
CA ARG A 200 -4.77 -14.42 18.24
C ARG A 200 -3.70 -15.37 17.71
N LYS A 201 -4.12 -16.59 17.36
CA LYS A 201 -3.30 -17.57 16.64
C LYS A 201 -3.84 -17.67 15.22
N ILE A 202 -2.95 -17.64 14.23
CA ILE A 202 -3.27 -17.94 12.85
C ILE A 202 -2.29 -19.04 12.45
N ASP A 203 -2.80 -20.12 11.85
CA ASP A 203 -1.95 -21.13 11.23
C ASP A 203 -1.28 -20.51 10.01
N THR A 204 -0.08 -19.97 10.21
CA THR A 204 0.77 -19.51 9.11
C THR A 204 1.41 -20.74 8.47
N LEU A 205 1.18 -20.97 7.18
CA LEU A 205 1.72 -22.11 6.42
C LEU A 205 3.27 -22.11 6.29
N ASP A 206 3.95 -21.05 6.72
CA ASP A 206 5.40 -20.88 6.58
C ASP A 206 6.05 -20.68 7.97
N ASP A 207 6.77 -21.71 8.41
CA ASP A 207 7.29 -21.87 9.79
C ASP A 207 8.77 -21.43 9.92
N SER A 208 9.21 -20.48 9.08
CA SER A 208 10.59 -20.00 9.14
C SER A 208 10.84 -19.13 10.39
N LEU A 209 12.01 -19.30 11.01
CA LEU A 209 12.44 -18.54 12.19
C LEU A 209 12.43 -17.02 11.96
N ILE A 210 12.72 -16.56 10.73
CA ILE A 210 12.64 -15.14 10.36
C ILE A 210 11.18 -14.67 10.36
N HIS A 211 10.24 -15.48 9.86
CA HIS A 211 8.81 -15.18 9.91
C HIS A 211 8.32 -15.09 11.36
N ARG A 212 8.75 -16.00 12.24
CA ARG A 212 8.41 -15.94 13.67
C ARG A 212 9.01 -14.73 14.39
N LEU A 213 10.26 -14.35 14.09
CA LEU A 213 10.98 -13.28 14.80
C LEU A 213 10.67 -11.86 14.29
N PHE A 214 10.34 -11.69 13.00
CA PHE A 214 9.98 -10.39 12.41
C PHE A 214 8.47 -10.18 12.38
N MET A 215 7.66 -11.23 12.19
CA MET A 215 6.34 -11.04 11.58
C MET A 215 5.14 -11.44 12.43
N GLY A 216 5.24 -11.83 13.71
CA GLY A 216 4.09 -12.34 14.49
C GLY A 216 2.82 -11.44 14.46
N ALA A 217 2.79 -10.34 15.22
CA ALA A 217 1.65 -9.41 15.23
C ALA A 217 1.43 -8.70 13.88
N HIS A 218 2.50 -8.50 13.12
CA HIS A 218 2.49 -7.86 11.82
C HIS A 218 1.74 -8.70 10.76
N THR A 219 1.98 -10.02 10.76
CA THR A 219 1.28 -11.03 9.94
C THR A 219 -0.15 -11.22 10.42
N LEU A 220 -0.40 -11.13 11.72
CA LEU A 220 -1.77 -11.18 12.24
C LEU A 220 -2.67 -10.10 11.61
N LEU A 221 -2.13 -8.90 11.35
CA LEU A 221 -2.86 -7.86 10.61
C LEU A 221 -3.03 -8.20 9.12
N GLU A 222 -2.08 -8.88 8.49
CA GLU A 222 -2.18 -9.33 7.09
C GLU A 222 -3.38 -10.28 6.89
N TYR A 223 -3.70 -11.11 7.87
CA TYR A 223 -4.79 -12.09 7.80
C TYR A 223 -6.06 -11.67 8.57
N ASP A 224 -6.09 -10.49 9.18
CA ASP A 224 -7.27 -9.95 9.85
C ASP A 224 -8.33 -9.50 8.82
N MET A 225 -9.25 -10.39 8.47
CA MET A 225 -10.29 -10.11 7.47
C MET A 225 -11.17 -8.92 7.87
N GLN A 226 -11.49 -8.75 9.15
CA GLN A 226 -12.35 -7.64 9.60
C GLN A 226 -11.67 -6.29 9.42
N LEU A 227 -10.36 -6.22 9.67
CA LEU A 227 -9.54 -5.06 9.38
C LEU A 227 -9.57 -4.74 7.88
N TRP A 228 -9.30 -5.71 7.03
CA TRP A 228 -9.24 -5.49 5.58
C TRP A 228 -10.60 -5.18 4.96
N ASP A 229 -11.69 -5.75 5.47
CA ASP A 229 -13.05 -5.36 5.10
C ASP A 229 -13.32 -3.90 5.46
N ARG A 230 -12.80 -3.44 6.61
CA ARG A 230 -12.93 -2.03 7.01
C ARG A 230 -12.10 -1.11 6.12
N VAL A 231 -10.87 -1.50 5.78
CA VAL A 231 -10.02 -0.77 4.82
C VAL A 231 -10.73 -0.65 3.47
N GLU A 232 -11.26 -1.76 2.95
CA GLU A 232 -12.01 -1.79 1.70
C GLU A 232 -13.23 -0.85 1.75
N ARG A 233 -14.04 -0.92 2.81
CA ARG A 233 -15.21 -0.05 2.97
C ARG A 233 -14.86 1.43 2.97
N LEU A 234 -13.75 1.82 3.62
CA LEU A 234 -13.28 3.20 3.62
C LEU A 234 -12.90 3.66 2.21
N ILE A 235 -12.13 2.84 1.49
CA ILE A 235 -11.71 3.13 0.12
C ILE A 235 -12.92 3.23 -0.81
N VAL A 236 -13.78 2.21 -0.82
CA VAL A 236 -14.98 2.14 -1.66
C VAL A 236 -15.88 3.34 -1.39
N ARG A 237 -16.19 3.64 -0.13
CA ARG A 237 -17.03 4.78 0.22
C ARG A 237 -16.46 6.09 -0.32
N SER A 238 -15.16 6.33 -0.15
CA SER A 238 -14.53 7.56 -0.64
C SER A 238 -14.63 7.70 -2.16
N VAL A 239 -14.37 6.62 -2.92
CA VAL A 239 -14.39 6.70 -4.39
C VAL A 239 -15.81 6.74 -4.97
N THR A 240 -16.81 6.17 -4.28
CA THR A 240 -18.21 6.17 -4.74
C THR A 240 -19.01 7.38 -4.28
N SER A 241 -18.81 7.90 -3.06
CA SER A 241 -19.58 9.02 -2.53
C SER A 241 -19.40 10.31 -3.33
N GLU A 242 -18.25 10.49 -3.97
CA GLU A 242 -18.01 11.63 -4.86
C GLU A 242 -18.54 11.42 -6.29
N SER A 243 -18.80 10.18 -6.68
CA SER A 243 -19.36 9.87 -8.00
C SER A 243 -20.88 10.12 -8.04
N GLY A 244 -21.56 10.07 -6.89
CA GLY A 244 -23.00 10.38 -6.76
C GLY A 244 -23.32 11.85 -6.47
N ALA A 245 -22.33 12.74 -6.38
CA ALA A 245 -22.53 14.18 -6.18
C ALA A 245 -22.49 14.98 -7.50
N ARG A 246 -22.56 14.30 -8.65
CA ARG A 246 -22.41 14.90 -10.00
C ARG A 246 -23.60 14.63 -10.92
N ASP A 247 -24.79 14.40 -10.36
CA ASP A 247 -26.06 14.40 -11.09
C ASP A 247 -26.91 15.61 -10.67
#